data_AF-A0A7Z9VL35-F1
#
_entry.id   AF-A0A7Z9VL35-F1
#
_cell.length_a   1.000
_cell.length_b   1.000
_cell.length_c   1.000
_cell.angle_alpha   90.00
_cell.angle_beta   90.00
_cell.angle_gamma   90.00
#
_symmetry.space_group_name_H-M   'P 1'
#
loop_
_entity.id
_entity.type
_entity.pdbx_description
1 polymer ?
#
loop_
_entity_poly.entity_id
_entity_poly.type
_entity_poly.pdbx_seq_one_letter_code
_entity_poly.pdbx_strand_id
1 'polypeptide(L)' 'DMRVVDIYRRQGNKLAENWVLIDLPWWLKQQGLDIFDRNSEIIST' A
#
# COMPACT_ATOMS: atom_id res chain seq x y z
N ASP A 1 -8.87 -1.90 9.56
CA ASP A 1 -8.77 -3.01 8.58
C ASP A 1 -7.55 -2.78 7.70
N MET A 2 -6.65 -3.76 7.60
CA MET A 2 -5.38 -3.61 6.87
C MET A 2 -5.45 -4.36 5.53
N ARG A 3 -5.10 -3.66 4.45
CA ARG A 3 -5.03 -4.20 3.10
C ARG A 3 -3.58 -4.46 2.73
N VAL A 4 -3.17 -5.71 2.91
CA VAL A 4 -1.79 -6.17 2.69
C VAL A 4 -1.81 -7.47 1.88
N VAL A 5 -0.89 -7.60 0.95
CA VAL A 5 -0.68 -8.83 0.16
C VAL A 5 0.78 -9.24 0.25
N ASP A 6 1.01 -10.47 0.71
CA ASP A 6 2.32 -11.12 0.66
C ASP A 6 2.46 -11.94 -0.61
N ILE A 7 3.56 -11.72 -1.33
CA ILE A 7 3.95 -12.52 -2.50
C ILE A 7 5.28 -13.19 -2.18
N TYR A 8 5.29 -14.52 -2.28
CA TYR A 8 6.47 -15.33 -2.02
C TYR A 8 6.97 -15.94 -3.33
N ARG A 9 8.25 -15.70 -3.68
CA ARG A 9 8.90 -16.39 -4.80
C ARG A 9 9.81 -17.47 -4.27
N ARG A 10 9.64 -18.70 -4.76
CA ARG A 10 10.47 -19.85 -4.43
C ARG A 10 11.54 -20.09 -5.50
N GLN A 11 12.72 -20.52 -5.09
CA GLN A 11 13.76 -21.06 -5.97
C GLN A 11 14.28 -22.38 -5.41
N GLY A 12 14.10 -23.47 -6.15
CA GLY A 12 14.43 -24.80 -5.66
C GLY A 12 13.64 -25.13 -4.40
N ASN A 13 14.33 -25.39 -3.28
CA ASN A 13 13.72 -25.65 -1.97
C ASN A 13 13.84 -24.49 -0.98
N LYS A 14 14.12 -23.27 -1.47
CA LYS A 14 14.29 -22.06 -0.65
C LYS A 14 13.29 -20.98 -1.03
N LEU A 15 12.87 -20.22 -0.04
CA LEU A 15 12.24 -18.92 -0.27
C LEU A 15 13.31 -17.98 -0.81
N ALA A 16 13.12 -17.48 -2.02
CA ALA A 16 14.09 -16.61 -2.67
C ALA A 16 13.73 -15.14 -2.44
N GLU A 17 12.45 -14.80 -2.43
CA GLU A 17 11.97 -13.43 -2.22
C GLU A 17 10.63 -13.43 -1.45
N ASN A 18 10.44 -12.39 -0.64
CA ASN A 18 9.16 -12.03 -0.03
C ASN A 18 8.90 -10.56 -0.36
N TRP A 19 7.82 -10.31 -1.09
CA TRP A 19 7.37 -8.99 -1.48
C TRP A 19 6.10 -8.70 -0.72
N VAL A 20 6.06 -7.57 -0.03
CA VAL A 20 4.90 -7.16 0.77
C VAL A 20 4.33 -5.91 0.13
N LEU A 21 3.11 -6.02 -0.39
CA LEU A 21 2.38 -4.89 -0.95
C LEU A 21 1.43 -4.34 0.11
N ILE A 22 1.49 -3.03 0.35
CA ILE A 22 0.69 -2.33 1.36
C ILE A 22 -0.10 -1.22 0.67
N ASP A 23 -1.41 -1.16 0.92
CA ASP A 23 -2.26 -0.04 0.51
C ASP A 23 -2.01 1.18 1.42
N LEU A 24 -0.95 1.94 1.10
CA LEU A 24 -0.59 3.15 1.82
C LEU A 24 -1.69 4.24 1.79
N PRO A 25 -2.38 4.50 0.66
CA PRO A 25 -3.50 5.45 0.65
C PRO A 25 -4.58 5.10 1.67
N TRP A 26 -4.98 3.82 1.73
CA TRP A 26 -5.98 3.37 2.70
C TRP A 26 -5.49 3.52 4.15
N TRP A 27 -4.24 3.20 4.40
CA TRP A 27 -3.65 3.35 5.73
C TRP A 27 -3.60 4.83 6.17
N LEU A 28 -3.19 5.75 5.29
CA LEU A 28 -3.18 7.19 5.58
C LEU A 28 -4.59 7.72 5.84
N LYS A 29 -5.59 7.26 5.06
CA LYS A 29 -6.99 7.62 5.27
C LYS A 29 -7.49 7.21 6.67
N GLN A 30 -7.05 6.06 7.19
CA GLN A 30 -7.36 5.64 8.57
C GLN A 30 -6.71 6.53 9.64
N GLN A 31 -5.58 7.17 9.34
CA GLN A 31 -4.95 8.16 10.22
C GLN A 31 -5.58 9.56 10.11
N GLY A 32 -6.63 9.71 9.30
CA GLY A 32 -7.33 10.99 9.09
C GLY A 32 -6.77 11.83 7.94
N LEU A 33 -5.84 11.32 7.14
CA LEU A 33 -5.32 12.00 5.95
C LEU A 33 -5.89 11.38 4.68
N ASP A 34 -6.88 12.04 4.07
CA ASP A 34 -7.34 11.68 2.73
C ASP A 34 -6.46 12.36 1.67
N ILE A 35 -5.53 11.58 1.11
CA ILE A 35 -4.59 12.09 0.11
C ILE A 35 -5.23 12.33 -1.25
N PHE A 36 -6.36 11.69 -1.56
CA PHE A 36 -7.04 11.89 -2.84
C PHE A 36 -7.78 13.22 -2.81
N ASP A 37 -8.54 13.48 -1.74
CA ASP A 37 -9.24 14.76 -1.55
C ASP A 37 -8.23 15.92 -1.51
N ARG A 38 -7.14 15.78 -0.73
CA ARG A 38 -6.07 16.80 -0.67
C ARG A 38 -5.46 17.09 -2.03
N ASN A 39 -5.20 16.06 -2.84
CA ASN A 39 -4.63 16.26 -4.17
C ASN A 39 -5.62 16.93 -5.12
N SER A 40 -6.91 16.62 -5.02
CA SER A 40 -7.96 17.30 -5.78
C SER A 40 -8.04 18.79 -5.45
N GLU A 41 -7.94 19.16 -4.17
CA GLU A 41 -7.89 20.57 -3.73
C GLU A 41 -6.68 21.30 -4.33
N ILE A 42 -5.50 20.68 -4.27
CA ILE A 42 -4.26 21.25 -4.81
C ILE A 42 -4.38 21.48 -6.33
N ILE A 43 -4.94 20.53 -7.07
CA ILE A 43 -5.09 20.65 -8.53
C ILE A 43 -6.16 21.69 -8.91
N SER A 44 -7.14 21.92 -8.05
CA SER A 44 -8.21 22.89 -8.27
C SER A 44 -7.82 24.35 -7.97
N THR A 45 -6.62 24.57 -7.42
CA THR A 45 -6.05 25.90 -7.13
C THR A 45 -5.23 26.40 -8.31
#